data_AF-A0A158PH61-F1
#
_entry.id   AF-A0A158PH61-F1
#
_cell.length_a   1.000
_cell.length_b   1.000
_cell.length_c   1.000
_cell.angle_alpha   90.00
_cell.angle_beta   90.00
_cell.angle_gamma   90.00
#
_symmetry.space_group_name_H-M   'P 1'
#
loop_
_entity.id
_entity.type
_entity.pdbx_description
1 polymer ?
#
loop_
_entity_poly.entity_id
_entity_poly.type
_entity_poly.pdbx_seq_one_letter_code
_entity_poly.pdbx_strand_id
1 'polypeptide(L)'
;MGRPGTLGVCVSDASGLSLSTRGSLKSDVAPLGSQLLTLCSQLEPSNGVIPEVYLLKQTFRITMGEVSLTIEFSGGCEFLVGNKKEHKVSFPCDEDFVTVADVIRHVKDVMLKDSDRQDLLIEGETIRPGVLVLVNECDWELLDCEKCQLYNGDLVTFISTLHGG
;
A
#
# COMPACT_ATOMS: atom_id res chain seq x y z
N MET A 1 26.15 16.59 -24.99
CA MET A 1 24.82 16.15 -24.49
C MET A 1 24.82 14.63 -24.44
N GLY A 2 25.06 14.03 -23.26
CA GLY A 2 24.99 12.57 -23.07
C GLY A 2 23.56 12.15 -22.76
N ARG A 3 23.08 11.07 -23.41
CA ARG A 3 21.79 10.45 -23.08
C ARG A 3 21.87 9.83 -21.68
N PRO A 4 20.81 9.88 -20.84
CA PRO A 4 20.82 9.18 -19.56
C PRO A 4 20.99 7.68 -19.81
N GLY A 5 22.04 7.09 -19.20
CA GLY A 5 22.37 5.69 -19.34
C GLY A 5 21.32 4.81 -18.68
N THR A 6 20.77 3.84 -19.41
CA THR A 6 19.93 2.78 -18.85
C THR A 6 20.83 1.75 -18.18
N LEU A 7 20.80 1.64 -16.85
CA LEU A 7 21.39 0.52 -16.12
C LEU A 7 20.40 -0.65 -16.12
N GLY A 8 20.67 -1.65 -16.96
CA GLY A 8 19.95 -2.92 -16.96
C GLY A 8 20.54 -3.87 -15.92
N VAL A 9 19.68 -4.67 -15.29
CA VAL A 9 20.06 -5.73 -14.36
C VAL A 9 19.86 -7.08 -15.05
N CYS A 10 20.85 -7.99 -14.97
CA CYS A 10 20.72 -9.36 -15.45
C CYS A 10 20.93 -10.35 -14.29
N VAL A 11 20.03 -11.32 -14.17
CA VAL A 11 20.18 -12.47 -13.26
C VAL A 11 20.56 -13.68 -14.12
N SER A 12 21.41 -14.57 -13.60
CA SER A 12 21.74 -15.85 -14.26
C SER A 12 21.63 -17.00 -13.27
N ASP A 13 21.37 -18.20 -13.77
CA ASP A 13 21.48 -19.42 -12.97
C ASP A 13 22.94 -19.84 -12.75
N ALA A 14 23.15 -20.88 -11.93
CA ALA A 14 24.47 -21.39 -11.57
C ALA A 14 25.29 -21.96 -12.76
N SER A 15 24.68 -22.10 -13.95
CA SER A 15 25.37 -22.50 -15.19
C SER A 15 25.78 -21.30 -16.06
N GLY A 16 25.49 -20.07 -15.61
CA GLY A 16 25.75 -18.85 -16.35
C GLY A 16 24.67 -18.53 -17.40
N LEU A 17 23.54 -19.26 -17.39
CA LEU A 17 22.43 -18.97 -18.29
C LEU A 17 21.63 -17.78 -17.74
N SER A 18 21.52 -16.71 -18.52
CA SER A 18 20.81 -15.51 -18.07
C SER A 18 19.31 -15.79 -17.94
N LEU A 19 18.80 -15.75 -16.70
CA LEU A 19 17.38 -15.66 -16.36
C LEU A 19 16.91 -14.25 -16.73
N SER A 20 16.64 -14.06 -18.02
CA SER A 20 16.20 -12.79 -18.56
C SER A 20 14.76 -12.48 -18.11
N THR A 21 14.62 -11.73 -17.03
CA THR A 21 13.55 -10.74 -16.90
C THR A 21 14.16 -9.36 -17.03
N ARG A 22 14.18 -8.83 -18.26
CA ARG A 22 14.51 -7.43 -18.51
C ARG A 22 13.46 -6.57 -17.81
N GLY A 23 13.86 -5.86 -16.75
CA GLY A 23 13.03 -4.91 -16.04
C GLY A 23 13.81 -3.62 -15.78
N SER A 24 13.12 -2.49 -15.88
CA SER A 24 13.65 -1.21 -15.43
C SER A 24 13.16 -0.97 -14.01
N LEU A 25 14.10 -0.84 -13.08
CA LEU A 25 13.81 -0.32 -11.75
C LEU A 25 13.70 1.20 -11.82
N LYS A 26 12.78 1.79 -11.05
CA LYS A 26 12.78 3.25 -10.85
C LYS A 26 14.12 3.68 -10.24
N SER A 27 14.55 4.90 -10.51
CA SER A 27 15.91 5.36 -10.17
C SER A 27 16.23 5.35 -8.67
N ASP A 28 15.20 5.47 -7.84
CA ASP A 28 15.21 5.39 -6.38
C ASP A 28 15.50 3.97 -5.86
N VAL A 29 15.04 2.93 -6.56
CA VAL A 29 15.20 1.51 -6.14
C VAL A 29 16.30 0.76 -6.89
N ALA A 30 16.82 1.34 -7.98
CA ALA A 30 17.92 0.77 -8.77
C ALA A 30 19.21 0.48 -7.97
N PRO A 31 19.66 1.35 -7.03
CA PRO A 31 20.84 1.08 -6.22
C PRO A 31 20.67 -0.16 -5.33
N LEU A 32 19.49 -0.33 -4.71
CA LEU A 32 19.18 -1.49 -3.86
C LEU A 32 19.17 -2.79 -4.67
N GLY A 33 18.58 -2.77 -5.87
CA GLY A 33 18.62 -3.89 -6.80
C GLY A 33 20.06 -4.30 -7.15
N SER A 34 20.92 -3.32 -7.45
CA SER A 34 22.33 -3.60 -7.76
C SER A 34 23.11 -4.20 -6.59
N GLN A 35 22.83 -3.76 -5.36
CA GLN A 35 23.47 -4.28 -4.14
C GLN A 35 23.02 -5.71 -3.84
N LEU A 36 21.73 -6.02 -4.01
CA LEU A 36 21.19 -7.38 -3.87
C LEU A 36 21.84 -8.35 -4.87
N LEU A 37 21.96 -7.97 -6.14
CA LEU A 37 22.65 -8.80 -7.13
C LEU A 37 24.13 -8.99 -6.81
N THR A 38 24.81 -7.93 -6.34
CA THR A 38 26.21 -8.02 -5.93
C THR A 38 26.37 -9.00 -4.77
N LEU A 39 25.48 -8.98 -3.78
CA LEU A 39 25.47 -9.94 -2.67
C LEU A 39 25.18 -11.36 -3.16
N CYS A 40 24.19 -11.55 -4.02
CA CYS A 40 23.90 -12.85 -4.62
C CYS A 40 25.11 -13.42 -5.37
N SER A 41 25.91 -12.58 -6.04
CA SER A 41 27.11 -13.01 -6.78
C SER A 41 28.29 -13.41 -5.89
N GLN A 42 28.32 -12.94 -4.64
CA GLN A 42 29.36 -13.24 -3.65
C GLN A 42 29.07 -14.50 -2.84
N LEU A 43 27.87 -15.06 -2.95
CA LEU A 43 27.52 -16.34 -2.34
C LEU A 43 28.06 -17.47 -3.23
N GLU A 44 29.18 -18.07 -2.86
CA GLU A 44 29.67 -19.28 -3.53
C GLU A 44 28.74 -20.48 -3.23
N PRO A 45 28.42 -21.33 -4.23
CA PRO A 45 27.57 -22.51 -4.04
C PRO A 45 28.26 -23.69 -3.32
N SER A 46 29.37 -23.45 -2.62
CA SER A 46 30.27 -24.49 -2.12
C SER A 46 29.92 -25.06 -0.75
N ASN A 47 28.84 -24.62 -0.11
CA ASN A 47 28.35 -25.24 1.12
C ASN A 47 26.90 -25.69 0.93
N GLY A 48 26.62 -26.98 1.18
CA GLY A 48 25.29 -27.61 1.04
C GLY A 48 24.25 -27.13 2.06
N VAL A 49 24.41 -25.91 2.57
CA VAL A 49 23.50 -25.20 3.45
C VAL A 49 22.87 -24.11 2.61
N ILE A 50 21.54 -24.12 2.47
CA ILE A 50 20.80 -23.02 1.85
C ILE A 50 21.17 -21.75 2.63
N PRO A 51 21.76 -20.71 1.98
CA PRO A 51 22.06 -19.48 2.68
C PRO A 51 20.74 -18.82 3.10
N GLU A 52 20.43 -18.86 4.39
CA GLU A 52 19.37 -18.02 4.96
C GLU A 52 19.89 -16.58 5.01
N VAL A 53 19.35 -15.74 4.12
CA VAL A 53 19.69 -14.32 4.08
C VAL A 53 18.90 -13.60 5.17
N TYR A 54 19.56 -13.34 6.29
CA TYR A 54 19.09 -12.40 7.30
C TYR A 54 19.67 -11.02 7.00
N LEU A 55 18.82 -10.00 6.88
CA LEU A 55 19.24 -8.60 6.74
C LEU A 55 19.93 -8.13 8.03
N LEU A 56 21.23 -8.38 8.13
CA LEU A 56 22.06 -7.94 9.24
C LEU A 56 22.52 -6.51 9.00
N LYS A 57 21.73 -5.56 9.51
CA LYS A 57 22.08 -4.16 9.74
C LYS A 57 22.65 -3.41 8.53
N GLN A 58 21.74 -3.08 7.62
CA GLN A 58 21.57 -1.68 7.22
C GLN A 58 20.07 -1.45 7.10
N THR A 59 19.49 -0.94 8.18
CA THR A 59 18.26 -0.17 8.08
C THR A 59 18.58 0.98 7.13
N PHE A 60 18.22 0.84 5.85
CA PHE A 60 17.55 1.97 5.24
C PHE A 60 16.35 2.21 6.15
N ARG A 61 16.49 3.16 7.09
CA ARG A 61 15.33 3.93 7.47
C ARG A 61 14.99 4.69 6.20
N ILE A 62 14.22 4.04 5.32
CA ILE A 62 13.16 4.79 4.69
C ILE A 62 12.32 5.19 5.89
N THR A 63 12.54 6.39 6.42
CA THR A 63 11.46 7.05 7.14
C THR A 63 10.42 7.32 6.08
N MET A 64 9.69 6.27 5.67
CA MET A 64 8.36 6.48 5.16
C MET A 64 7.66 7.11 6.35
N GLY A 65 7.25 8.36 6.17
CA GLY A 65 6.25 8.92 7.05
C GLY A 65 5.12 7.90 7.18
N GLU A 66 4.58 7.78 8.37
CA GLU A 66 3.43 6.92 8.57
C GLU A 66 2.30 7.83 9.03
N VAL A 67 1.21 7.81 8.27
CA VAL A 67 -0.02 8.50 8.64
C VAL A 67 -0.90 7.46 9.32
N SER A 68 -1.11 7.61 10.63
CA SER A 68 -2.04 6.75 11.38
C SER A 68 -3.41 7.40 11.41
N LEU A 69 -4.39 6.69 10.87
CA LEU A 69 -5.78 7.13 10.79
C LEU A 69 -6.68 6.22 11.63
N THR A 70 -7.82 6.78 12.04
CA THR A 70 -8.93 5.99 12.56
C THR A 70 -9.99 5.90 11.47
N ILE A 71 -10.39 4.68 11.10
CA ILE A 71 -11.45 4.43 10.13
C ILE A 71 -12.64 3.83 10.87
N GLU A 72 -13.81 4.45 10.74
CA GLU A 72 -15.05 3.99 11.36
C GLU A 72 -16.06 3.54 10.31
N PHE A 73 -16.77 2.44 10.59
CA PHE A 73 -17.86 1.90 9.78
C PHE A 73 -19.16 1.90 10.59
N SER A 74 -20.24 2.40 9.99
CA SER A 74 -21.57 2.53 10.60
C SER A 74 -22.68 2.38 9.55
N GLY A 75 -23.95 2.40 9.98
CA GLY A 75 -25.08 2.20 9.07
C GLY A 75 -25.16 0.78 8.51
N GLY A 76 -24.67 -0.19 9.28
CA GLY A 76 -24.68 -1.60 8.93
C GLY A 76 -23.54 -2.02 8.01
N CYS A 77 -22.59 -1.17 7.62
CA CYS A 77 -21.44 -1.62 6.84
C CYS A 77 -20.31 -2.22 7.70
N GLU A 78 -20.40 -2.15 9.03
CA GLU A 78 -19.38 -2.73 9.93
C GLU A 78 -19.24 -4.26 9.79
N PHE A 79 -20.27 -4.98 9.31
CA PHE A 79 -20.17 -6.43 9.08
C PHE A 79 -19.14 -6.77 8.00
N LEU A 80 -18.94 -5.89 7.01
CA LEU A 80 -17.99 -6.09 5.91
C LEU A 80 -16.55 -6.15 6.40
N VAL A 81 -16.27 -5.51 7.53
CA VAL A 81 -14.96 -5.45 8.19
C VAL A 81 -14.93 -6.31 9.45
N GLY A 82 -15.87 -7.26 9.59
CA GLY A 82 -15.92 -8.24 10.67
C GLY A 82 -16.60 -7.75 11.95
N ASN A 83 -17.67 -6.96 11.82
CA ASN A 83 -18.48 -6.42 12.92
C ASN A 83 -17.69 -5.58 13.93
N LYS A 84 -16.65 -4.89 13.45
CA LYS A 84 -15.88 -3.93 14.24
C LYS A 84 -16.08 -2.56 13.63
N LYS A 85 -16.52 -1.59 14.44
CA LYS A 85 -16.78 -0.22 13.99
C LYS A 85 -15.49 0.53 13.73
N GLU A 86 -14.60 0.59 14.73
CA GLU A 86 -13.36 1.37 14.67
C GLU A 86 -12.14 0.53 14.29
N HIS A 87 -11.33 1.03 13.36
CA HIS A 87 -10.08 0.43 12.92
C HIS A 87 -8.97 1.48 12.91
N LYS A 88 -7.90 1.21 13.63
CA LYS A 88 -6.69 2.03 13.56
C LYS A 88 -5.80 1.45 12.47
N VAL A 89 -5.56 2.24 11.45
CA VAL A 89 -4.82 1.83 10.25
C VAL A 89 -3.71 2.83 10.04
N SER A 90 -2.56 2.31 9.63
CA SER A 90 -1.41 3.13 9.38
C SER A 90 -0.95 2.95 7.94
N PHE A 91 -0.73 4.08 7.27
CA PHE A 91 -0.43 4.15 5.85
C PHE A 91 1.02 4.55 5.65
N PRO A 92 1.83 3.74 4.95
CA PRO A 92 3.17 4.17 4.56
C PRO A 92 3.05 5.27 3.50
N CYS A 93 3.65 6.43 3.76
CA CYS A 93 3.67 7.54 2.83
C CYS A 93 5.05 8.21 2.80
N ASP A 94 5.43 8.74 1.64
CA ASP A 94 6.63 9.57 1.52
C ASP A 94 6.37 11.03 1.91
N GLU A 95 5.09 11.42 2.00
CA GLU A 95 4.59 12.73 2.41
C GLU A 95 3.92 12.68 3.79
N ASP A 96 3.57 13.85 4.35
CA ASP A 96 2.95 13.96 5.68
C ASP A 96 1.43 13.68 5.69
N PHE A 97 0.84 13.35 4.53
CA PHE A 97 -0.59 13.08 4.36
C PHE A 97 -0.84 11.89 3.45
N VAL A 98 -2.04 11.33 3.52
CA VAL A 98 -2.61 10.42 2.50
C VAL A 98 -3.93 10.99 2.00
N THR A 99 -4.46 10.50 0.88
CA THR A 99 -5.76 10.98 0.38
C THR A 99 -6.91 10.06 0.79
N VAL A 100 -8.15 10.58 0.78
CA VAL A 100 -9.33 9.74 0.94
C VAL A 100 -9.39 8.64 -0.13
N ALA A 101 -8.91 8.90 -1.36
CA ALA A 101 -8.77 7.86 -2.38
C ALA A 101 -7.90 6.67 -1.93
N ASP A 102 -6.82 6.95 -1.20
CA ASP A 102 -5.92 5.91 -0.68
C ASP A 102 -6.59 5.11 0.43
N VAL A 103 -7.41 5.77 1.26
CA VAL A 103 -8.24 5.10 2.27
C VAL A 103 -9.27 4.19 1.59
N ILE A 104 -9.99 4.66 0.57
CA ILE A 104 -10.98 3.85 -0.17
C ILE A 104 -10.31 2.61 -0.77
N ARG A 105 -9.14 2.77 -1.40
CA ARG A 105 -8.36 1.65 -1.93
C ARG A 105 -7.94 0.67 -0.85
N HIS A 106 -7.45 1.17 0.29
CA HIS A 106 -7.07 0.30 1.40
C HIS A 106 -8.26 -0.46 1.98
N VAL A 107 -9.43 0.18 2.09
CA VAL A 107 -10.66 -0.48 2.52
C VAL A 107 -10.98 -1.63 1.55
N LYS A 108 -10.99 -1.34 0.24
CA LYS A 108 -11.24 -2.32 -0.83
C LYS A 108 -10.31 -3.53 -0.77
N ASP A 109 -9.01 -3.27 -0.73
CA ASP A 109 -7.98 -4.28 -0.97
C ASP A 109 -7.61 -5.06 0.29
N VAL A 110 -7.78 -4.47 1.48
CA VAL A 110 -7.24 -5.01 2.74
C VAL A 110 -8.32 -5.25 3.80
N MET A 111 -9.29 -4.34 3.96
CA MET A 111 -10.18 -4.39 5.13
C MET A 111 -11.45 -5.23 4.90
N LEU A 112 -11.95 -5.29 3.67
CA LEU A 112 -13.15 -6.05 3.34
C LEU A 112 -12.89 -7.56 3.49
N LYS A 113 -13.62 -8.21 4.41
CA LYS A 113 -13.53 -9.66 4.65
C LYS A 113 -14.35 -10.49 3.67
N ASP A 114 -15.35 -9.88 3.05
CA ASP A 114 -16.26 -10.51 2.11
C ASP A 114 -16.23 -9.72 0.79
N SER A 115 -15.33 -10.11 -0.11
CA SER A 115 -15.11 -9.45 -1.39
C SER A 115 -16.34 -9.50 -2.31
N ASP A 116 -17.20 -10.51 -2.15
CA ASP A 116 -18.45 -10.63 -2.93
C ASP A 116 -19.48 -9.56 -2.56
N ARG A 117 -19.28 -8.88 -1.42
CA ARG A 117 -20.15 -7.81 -0.91
C ARG A 117 -19.47 -6.43 -0.91
N GLN A 118 -18.32 -6.29 -1.56
CA GLN A 118 -17.62 -5.00 -1.69
C GLN A 118 -18.51 -3.92 -2.31
N ASP A 119 -19.38 -4.34 -3.24
CA ASP A 119 -20.29 -3.46 -3.97
C ASP A 119 -21.27 -2.74 -3.05
N LEU A 120 -21.46 -3.17 -1.79
CA LEU A 120 -22.33 -2.47 -0.83
C LEU A 120 -21.70 -1.17 -0.32
N LEU A 121 -20.38 -1.02 -0.46
CA LEU A 121 -19.62 0.14 -0.01
C LEU A 121 -18.90 0.87 -1.14
N ILE A 122 -18.33 0.12 -2.09
CA ILE A 122 -17.43 0.64 -3.13
C ILE A 122 -18.00 0.30 -4.50
N GLU A 123 -18.05 1.28 -5.41
CA GLU A 123 -18.46 1.10 -6.79
C GLU A 123 -17.32 1.53 -7.72
N GLY A 124 -16.70 0.55 -8.39
CA GLY A 124 -15.50 0.77 -9.19
C GLY A 124 -14.30 1.15 -8.33
N GLU A 125 -13.88 2.41 -8.42
CA GLU A 125 -12.73 2.98 -7.69
C GLU A 125 -13.13 4.08 -6.69
N THR A 126 -14.43 4.29 -6.47
CA THR A 126 -14.96 5.29 -5.53
C THR A 126 -16.06 4.68 -4.64
N ILE A 127 -16.63 5.49 -3.76
CA ILE A 127 -17.70 5.11 -2.85
C ILE A 127 -19.04 5.03 -3.57
N ARG A 128 -19.80 3.98 -3.27
CA ARG A 128 -21.12 3.75 -3.86
C ARG A 128 -22.10 4.86 -3.45
N PRO A 129 -22.93 5.39 -4.36
CA PRO A 129 -24.02 6.29 -4.00
C PRO A 129 -24.93 5.71 -2.91
N GLY A 130 -25.20 6.52 -1.87
CA GLY A 130 -25.92 6.07 -0.67
C GLY A 130 -25.02 5.56 0.46
N VAL A 131 -23.71 5.79 0.35
CA VAL A 131 -22.76 5.75 1.47
C VAL A 131 -22.24 7.16 1.67
N LEU A 132 -22.32 7.67 2.89
CA LEU A 132 -21.75 8.95 3.28
C LEU A 132 -20.33 8.75 3.82
N VAL A 133 -19.43 9.66 3.48
CA VAL A 133 -18.07 9.71 4.02
C VAL A 133 -17.89 11.01 4.78
N LEU A 134 -17.46 10.90 6.03
CA LEU A 134 -17.12 12.04 6.87
C LEU A 134 -15.63 12.01 7.19
N VAL A 135 -14.98 13.16 7.12
CA VAL A 135 -13.61 13.36 7.62
C VAL A 135 -13.69 14.29 8.82
N ASN A 136 -13.30 13.79 10.00
CA ASN A 136 -13.42 14.52 11.27
C ASN A 136 -14.82 15.13 11.49
N GLU A 137 -15.86 14.31 11.29
CA GLU A 137 -17.29 14.71 11.37
C GLU A 137 -17.75 15.74 10.32
N CYS A 138 -16.88 16.13 9.38
CA CYS A 138 -17.22 17.03 8.28
C CYS A 138 -17.52 16.24 7.01
N ASP A 139 -18.53 16.67 6.25
CA ASP A 139 -18.89 16.05 4.97
C ASP A 139 -17.73 16.18 3.96
N TRP A 140 -17.28 15.04 3.42
CA TRP A 140 -16.18 14.99 2.47
C TRP A 140 -16.46 15.76 1.17
N GLU A 141 -17.73 15.98 0.82
CA GLU A 141 -18.11 16.77 -0.37
C GLU A 141 -17.66 18.23 -0.25
N LEU A 142 -17.48 18.72 0.98
CA LEU A 142 -16.95 20.04 1.28
C LEU A 142 -15.42 20.07 1.31
N LEU A 143 -14.76 18.90 1.25
CA LEU A 143 -13.33 18.71 1.46
C LEU A 143 -12.60 18.19 0.21
N ASP A 144 -13.16 18.41 -0.98
CA ASP A 144 -12.61 17.93 -2.27
C ASP A 144 -12.64 16.40 -2.42
N CYS A 145 -13.61 15.75 -1.75
CA CYS A 145 -13.94 14.33 -1.87
C CYS A 145 -12.72 13.40 -1.79
N GLU A 146 -12.42 12.65 -2.86
CA GLU A 146 -11.33 11.68 -2.92
C GLU A 146 -9.94 12.33 -2.78
N LYS A 147 -9.81 13.63 -3.07
CA LYS A 147 -8.54 14.37 -3.01
C LYS A 147 -8.28 14.98 -1.64
N CYS A 148 -9.25 14.91 -0.72
CA CYS A 148 -9.08 15.38 0.65
C CYS A 148 -7.82 14.76 1.26
N GLN A 149 -6.93 15.62 1.76
CA GLN A 149 -5.69 15.22 2.42
C GLN A 149 -5.96 14.93 3.90
N LEU A 150 -5.51 13.76 4.35
CA LEU A 150 -5.68 13.23 5.70
C LEU A 150 -4.33 13.16 6.39
N TYR A 151 -4.28 13.63 7.63
CA TYR A 151 -3.09 13.71 8.46
C TYR A 151 -3.18 12.77 9.65
N ASN A 152 -2.05 12.62 10.34
CA ASN A 152 -1.95 11.71 11.47
C ASN A 152 -2.96 12.06 12.58
N GLY A 153 -3.79 11.08 12.96
CA GLY A 153 -4.84 11.23 13.96
C GLY A 153 -6.23 11.53 13.39
N ASP A 154 -6.37 11.76 12.09
CA ASP A 154 -7.67 12.02 11.47
C ASP A 154 -8.60 10.80 11.53
N LEU A 155 -9.90 11.09 11.57
CA LEU A 155 -11.00 10.14 11.56
C LEU A 155 -11.71 10.16 10.20
N VAL A 156 -11.84 9.00 9.57
CA VAL A 156 -12.68 8.79 8.37
C VAL A 156 -13.83 7.87 8.73
N THR A 157 -15.07 8.33 8.61
CA THR A 157 -16.27 7.54 8.91
C THR A 157 -17.05 7.23 7.64
N PHE A 158 -17.32 5.95 7.41
CA PHE A 158 -18.21 5.46 6.36
C PHE A 158 -19.58 5.10 6.94
N ILE A 159 -20.64 5.71 6.43
CA ILE A 159 -22.01 5.47 6.88
C ILE A 159 -22.85 4.99 5.71
N SER A 160 -23.24 3.72 5.73
CA SER A 160 -24.17 3.19 4.74
C SER A 160 -25.60 3.64 5.07
N THR A 161 -26.24 4.41 4.20
CA THR A 161 -27.65 4.84 4.37
C THR A 161 -28.64 3.90 3.67
N LEU A 162 -28.15 2.91 2.93
CA LEU A 162 -28.96 1.99 2.12
C LEU A 162 -29.29 0.67 2.83
N HIS A 163 -28.45 0.22 3.76
CA HIS A 163 -28.51 -1.14 4.31
C HIS A 163 -29.03 -1.21 5.75
N GLY A 164 -29.61 -0.12 6.27
CA GLY A 164 -30.22 -0.05 7.60
C GLY A 164 -31.66 -0.55 7.59
N GLY A 165 -31.86 -1.86 7.72
CA GLY A 165 -33.16 -2.52 7.89
C GLY A 165 -33.08 -3.65 8.90
#